data_AF-W4G329-F1
#
_entry.id   AF-W4G329-F1
#
_cell.length_a   1.000
_cell.length_b   1.000
_cell.length_c   1.000
_cell.angle_alpha   90.00
_cell.angle_beta   90.00
_cell.angle_gamma   90.00
#
_symmetry.space_group_name_H-M   'P 1'
#
loop_
_entity.id
_entity.type
_entity.pdbx_description
1 polymer ?
#
loop_
_entity_poly.entity_id
_entity_poly.type
_entity_poly.pdbx_seq_one_letter_code
_entity_poly.pdbx_strand_id
1 'polypeptide(L)'
;MNGPLMLLLLHIARQTQAKDCRIKPPASFQHVPVCDDATYEIFGWSADFNDICGGVGCASRGFRCPRQGDVAIDGCHSNLNSWSEQNRTCIAPEDAVCSL
;
A
#
# COMPACT_ATOMS: atom_id res chain seq x y z
N MET A 1 -48.73 -16.96 -19.59
CA MET A 1 -48.87 -15.49 -19.68
C MET A 1 -47.75 -14.88 -18.84
N ASN A 2 -46.56 -14.77 -19.43
CA ASN A 2 -45.32 -14.39 -18.75
C ASN A 2 -45.11 -12.89 -18.93
N GLY A 3 -45.42 -12.11 -17.89
CA GLY A 3 -45.38 -10.66 -17.90
C GLY A 3 -43.96 -10.09 -17.74
N PRO A 4 -43.76 -8.81 -18.12
CA PRO A 4 -42.46 -8.11 -18.13
C PRO A 4 -41.86 -7.86 -16.72
N LEU A 5 -42.53 -8.30 -15.67
CA LEU A 5 -42.13 -8.10 -14.27
C LEU A 5 -40.96 -9.01 -13.84
N MET A 6 -40.81 -10.19 -14.44
CA MET A 6 -39.67 -11.07 -14.15
C MET A 6 -38.36 -10.53 -14.75
N LEU A 7 -38.45 -9.75 -15.83
CA LEU A 7 -37.29 -9.11 -16.45
C LEU A 7 -36.77 -7.95 -15.60
N LEU A 8 -37.64 -7.23 -14.88
CA LEU A 8 -37.23 -6.11 -14.02
C LEU A 8 -36.37 -6.57 -12.83
N LEU A 9 -36.60 -7.79 -12.32
CA LEU A 9 -35.83 -8.37 -11.20
C LEU A 9 -34.43 -8.84 -11.63
N LEU A 10 -34.23 -9.26 -12.89
CA LEU A 10 -32.88 -9.60 -13.39
C LEU A 10 -31.99 -8.37 -13.58
N HIS A 11 -32.56 -7.17 -13.79
CA HIS A 11 -31.78 -5.94 -14.00
C HIS A 11 -31.27 -5.32 -12.69
N ILE A 12 -31.97 -5.51 -11.56
CA ILE A 12 -31.51 -5.03 -10.25
C ILE A 12 -30.40 -5.91 -9.64
N ALA A 13 -30.24 -7.16 -10.09
CA ALA A 13 -29.20 -8.07 -9.60
C ALA A 13 -27.81 -7.85 -10.25
N ARG A 14 -27.67 -6.98 -11.25
CA ARG A 14 -26.40 -6.72 -11.96
C ARG A 14 -25.48 -5.69 -11.32
N GLN A 15 -25.82 -5.15 -10.15
CA GLN A 15 -24.99 -4.17 -9.42
C GLN A 15 -24.10 -4.81 -8.35
N THR A 16 -23.60 -6.02 -8.57
CA THR A 16 -22.47 -6.52 -7.77
C THR A 16 -21.19 -5.95 -8.36
N GLN A 17 -20.75 -4.80 -7.84
CA GLN A 17 -19.38 -4.25 -7.87
C GLN A 17 -18.45 -4.88 -8.93
N ALA A 18 -18.71 -4.62 -10.21
CA ALA A 18 -17.67 -4.79 -11.21
C ALA A 18 -16.66 -3.67 -10.97
N LYS A 19 -15.53 -4.01 -10.34
CA LYS A 19 -14.31 -3.21 -10.32
C LYS A 19 -13.99 -2.79 -11.76
N ASP A 20 -14.32 -1.55 -12.11
CA ASP A 20 -14.01 -0.98 -13.41
C ASP A 20 -12.50 -0.78 -13.50
N CYS A 21 -11.82 -1.62 -14.28
CA CYS A 21 -10.37 -1.56 -14.48
C CYS A 21 -9.90 -0.24 -15.13
N ARG A 22 -10.81 0.66 -15.54
CA ARG A 22 -10.45 2.01 -16.01
C ARG A 22 -10.45 3.07 -14.92
N ILE A 23 -11.09 2.83 -13.77
CA ILE A 23 -11.06 3.79 -12.67
C ILE A 23 -9.79 3.55 -11.87
N LYS A 24 -8.81 4.43 -12.05
CA LYS A 24 -7.66 4.54 -11.15
C LYS A 24 -8.23 4.73 -9.73
N PRO A 25 -7.90 3.87 -8.77
CA PRO A 25 -8.45 4.04 -7.44
C PRO A 25 -7.95 5.36 -6.85
N PRO A 26 -8.65 5.86 -5.82
CA PRO A 26 -8.13 6.98 -5.06
C PRO A 26 -6.73 6.62 -4.55
N ALA A 27 -5.82 7.58 -4.66
CA ALA A 27 -4.51 7.42 -4.09
C ALA A 27 -4.63 7.29 -2.56
N SER A 28 -3.78 6.45 -1.97
CA SER A 28 -3.73 6.21 -0.54
C SER A 28 -2.28 6.08 -0.07
N PHE A 29 -2.07 6.42 1.19
CA PHE A 29 -0.80 6.23 1.85
C PHE A 29 -0.73 4.84 2.47
N GLN A 30 0.44 4.22 2.36
CA GLN A 30 0.68 2.86 2.84
C GLN A 30 1.91 2.81 3.72
N HIS A 31 1.80 2.07 4.81
CA HIS A 31 2.85 1.97 5.81
C HIS A 31 3.69 0.73 5.54
N VAL A 32 4.99 0.92 5.35
CA VAL A 32 5.92 -0.15 5.02
C VAL A 32 7.02 -0.19 6.08
N PRO A 33 7.06 -1.25 6.92
CA PRO A 33 8.17 -1.44 7.84
C PRO A 33 9.43 -1.84 7.07
N VAL A 34 10.56 -1.26 7.45
CA VAL A 34 11.89 -1.68 6.98
C VAL A 34 12.53 -2.55 8.06
N CYS A 35 13.17 -3.66 7.67
CA CYS A 35 13.78 -4.61 8.61
C CYS A 35 14.80 -3.92 9.52
N ASP A 36 14.70 -4.17 10.83
CA ASP A 36 15.53 -3.57 11.88
C ASP A 36 15.59 -2.04 11.88
N ASP A 37 14.57 -1.40 11.31
CA ASP A 37 14.45 0.06 11.22
C ASP A 37 13.00 0.49 11.51
N ALA A 38 12.64 1.70 11.09
CA ALA A 38 11.34 2.31 11.31
C ALA A 38 10.29 1.93 10.24
N THR A 39 9.06 2.42 10.43
CA THR A 39 7.98 2.31 9.45
C THR A 39 7.82 3.62 8.68
N TYR A 40 7.77 3.52 7.36
CA TYR A 40 7.71 4.66 6.45
C TYR A 40 6.40 4.70 5.69
N GLU A 41 6.00 5.90 5.27
CA GLU A 41 4.79 6.13 4.51
C GLU A 41 5.10 6.25 3.01
N ILE A 42 4.40 5.48 2.18
CA ILE A 42 4.55 5.53 0.72
C ILE A 42 3.20 5.91 0.11
N PHE A 43 3.19 6.94 -0.73
CA PHE A 43 2.00 7.32 -1.50
C PHE A 43 1.83 6.42 -2.73
N GLY A 44 0.70 5.71 -2.80
CA GLY A 44 0.37 4.80 -3.88
C GLY A 44 -0.91 5.21 -4.61
N TRP A 45 -0.96 4.90 -5.90
CA TRP A 45 -2.10 5.16 -6.79
C TRP A 45 -2.82 3.88 -7.25
N SER A 46 -2.43 2.73 -6.71
CA SER A 46 -2.71 1.43 -7.33
C SER A 46 -3.95 0.76 -6.77
N ALA A 47 -4.78 0.18 -7.66
CA ALA A 47 -5.93 -0.65 -7.25
C ALA A 47 -5.45 -1.96 -6.65
N ASP A 48 -4.19 -2.26 -6.93
CA ASP A 48 -3.49 -3.45 -6.57
C ASP A 48 -2.35 -3.03 -5.63
N PHE A 49 -2.55 -3.29 -4.34
CA PHE A 49 -1.49 -3.28 -3.31
C PHE A 49 -0.29 -4.17 -3.67
N ASN A 50 -0.39 -4.95 -4.76
CA ASN A 50 0.60 -5.89 -5.24
C ASN A 50 1.95 -5.28 -5.66
N ASP A 51 2.08 -3.95 -5.75
CA ASP A 51 3.37 -3.30 -6.06
C ASP A 51 4.15 -2.87 -4.82
N ILE A 52 3.48 -2.70 -3.66
CA ILE A 52 4.14 -2.25 -2.43
C ILE A 52 4.74 -3.46 -1.74
N CYS A 53 6.02 -3.36 -1.37
CA CYS A 53 6.72 -4.42 -0.69
C CYS A 53 6.02 -4.77 0.62
N GLY A 54 5.67 -6.04 0.78
CA GLY A 54 5.04 -6.55 1.98
C GLY A 54 4.58 -7.99 1.80
N GLY A 55 4.04 -8.59 2.86
CA GLY A 55 3.64 -9.99 2.86
C GLY A 55 4.10 -10.69 4.13
N VAL A 56 3.59 -11.89 4.36
CA VAL A 56 3.95 -12.74 5.50
C VAL A 56 4.38 -14.11 4.98
N GLY A 57 5.47 -14.65 5.54
CA GLY A 57 6.06 -15.91 5.07
C GLY A 57 6.54 -15.84 3.62
N CYS A 58 6.44 -16.95 2.87
CA CYS A 58 6.94 -17.05 1.49
C CYS A 58 6.11 -16.29 0.44
N ALA A 59 5.11 -15.50 0.85
CA ALA A 59 4.25 -14.74 -0.04
C ALA A 59 4.60 -13.25 0.03
N SER A 60 5.81 -12.88 -0.42
CA SER A 60 6.09 -11.47 -0.69
C SER A 60 5.19 -10.99 -1.82
N ARG A 61 4.84 -9.73 -1.72
CA ARG A 61 4.08 -8.96 -2.70
C ARG A 61 4.86 -7.67 -2.91
N GLY A 62 4.84 -7.18 -4.13
CA GLY A 62 5.42 -5.89 -4.48
C GLY A 62 6.93 -5.81 -4.46
N PHE A 63 7.39 -4.63 -4.87
CA PHE A 63 8.78 -4.28 -5.07
C PHE A 63 9.07 -2.80 -4.74
N ARG A 64 8.05 -1.99 -4.49
CA ARG A 64 8.21 -0.61 -4.00
C ARG A 64 8.47 -0.61 -2.50
N CYS A 65 9.62 -0.09 -2.12
CA CYS A 65 10.02 0.17 -0.76
C CYS A 65 10.25 1.68 -0.54
N PRO A 66 10.42 2.12 0.72
CA PRO A 66 10.85 3.48 1.03
C PRO A 66 12.16 3.82 0.31
N ARG A 67 12.30 5.09 -0.06
CA ARG A 67 13.47 5.63 -0.74
C ARG A 67 14.28 6.50 0.19
N GLN A 68 15.54 6.73 -0.18
CA GLN A 68 16.40 7.67 0.53
C GLN A 68 15.68 9.02 0.72
N GLY A 69 15.70 9.52 1.95
CA GLY A 69 15.06 10.78 2.32
C GLY A 69 13.62 10.66 2.80
N ASP A 70 12.96 9.51 2.65
CA ASP A 70 11.64 9.28 3.23
C ASP A 70 11.71 9.39 4.76
N VAL A 71 10.68 9.99 5.36
CA VAL A 71 10.61 10.21 6.81
C VAL A 71 9.75 9.13 7.44
N ALA A 72 10.24 8.53 8.52
CA ALA A 72 9.48 7.52 9.25
C ALA A 72 8.27 8.14 9.95
N ILE A 73 7.16 7.39 9.95
CA ILE A 73 5.91 7.76 10.62
C ILE A 73 5.69 7.01 11.94
N ASP A 74 6.44 5.92 12.17
CA ASP A 74 6.32 5.12 13.38
C ASP A 74 7.61 4.31 13.65
N GLY A 75 7.81 3.86 14.88
CA GLY A 75 8.92 2.99 15.28
C GLY A 75 10.30 3.65 15.27
N CYS A 76 10.38 4.97 15.16
CA CYS A 76 11.66 5.68 15.11
C CYS A 76 12.28 5.88 16.50
N HIS A 77 13.53 5.46 16.65
CA HIS A 77 14.30 5.57 17.91
C HIS A 77 15.74 6.02 17.64
N SER A 78 16.38 6.65 18.63
CA SER A 78 17.72 7.24 18.48
C SER A 78 18.86 6.25 18.30
N ASN A 79 18.60 4.96 18.49
CA ASN A 79 19.55 3.87 18.29
C ASN A 79 19.45 3.24 16.89
N LEU A 80 18.54 3.72 16.03
CA LEU A 80 18.41 3.24 14.65
C LEU A 80 19.41 3.95 13.74
N ASN A 81 19.89 3.26 12.71
CA ASN A 81 20.83 3.83 11.73
C ASN A 81 20.22 5.00 10.95
N SER A 82 18.89 5.00 10.76
CA SER A 82 18.15 6.06 10.08
C SER A 82 17.94 7.31 10.95
N TRP A 83 18.27 7.26 12.24
CA TRP A 83 18.07 8.39 13.16
C TRP A 83 18.92 9.61 12.78
N SER A 84 18.24 10.73 12.53
CA SER A 84 18.86 12.02 12.31
C SER A 84 18.81 12.84 13.60
N GLU A 85 19.95 13.02 14.27
CA GLU A 85 20.05 13.90 15.45
C GLU A 85 19.62 15.34 15.17
N GLN A 86 19.88 15.83 13.95
CA GLN A 86 19.51 17.19 13.53
C GLN A 86 17.98 17.37 13.46
N ASN A 87 17.26 16.38 12.91
CA ASN A 87 15.81 16.47 12.72
C ASN A 87 15.01 15.81 13.85
N ARG A 88 15.70 15.10 14.76
CA ARG A 88 15.11 14.30 15.84
C ARG A 88 14.03 13.34 15.33
N THR A 89 14.29 12.74 14.17
CA THR A 89 13.43 11.75 13.50
C THR A 89 14.28 10.83 12.62
N CYS A 90 13.66 9.78 12.08
CA CYS A 90 14.31 8.80 11.22
C CYS A 90 14.08 9.18 9.76
N ILE A 91 15.17 9.30 9.01
CA ILE A 91 15.17 9.62 7.58
C ILE A 91 15.90 8.47 6.91
N ALA A 92 15.26 7.81 5.94
CA ALA A 92 15.83 6.68 5.24
C ALA A 92 17.20 7.08 4.64
N PRO A 93 18.31 6.45 5.04
CA PRO A 93 19.64 6.83 4.59
C PRO A 93 19.94 6.36 3.16
N GLU A 94 19.22 5.36 2.67
CA GLU A 94 19.34 4.78 1.34
C GLU A 94 18.02 4.18 0.86
N ASP A 95 17.97 3.73 -0.39
CA ASP A 95 16.81 3.05 -0.95
C ASP A 95 16.68 1.64 -0.37
N ALA A 96 15.53 1.33 0.23
CA ALA A 96 15.27 -0.02 0.72
C ALA A 96 15.03 -1.00 -0.44
N VAL A 97 15.42 -2.25 -0.22
CA VAL A 97 15.23 -3.34 -1.19
C VAL A 97 14.21 -4.33 -0.64
N CYS A 98 13.24 -4.71 -1.49
CA CYS A 98 12.30 -5.77 -1.13
C CYS A 98 13.03 -7.12 -1.24
N SER A 99 13.44 -7.69 -0.11
CA SER A 99 14.05 -9.02 -0.04
C SER A 99 13.13 -9.98 0.71
N LEU A 100 12.99 -11.19 0.16
CA LEU A 100 12.29 -12.34 0.75
C LEU A 100 13.12 -13.04 1.82
#